data_AF-A0A6M2A3U3-F1
#
_entry.id   AF-A0A6M2A3U3-F1
#
_cell.length_a   1.000
_cell.length_b   1.000
_cell.length_c   1.000
_cell.angle_alpha   90.00
_cell.angle_beta   90.00
_cell.angle_gamma   90.00
#
_symmetry.space_group_name_H-M   'P 1'
#
loop_
_entity.id
_entity.type
_entity.pdbx_description
1 polymer ?
#
loop_
_entity_poly.entity_id
_entity_poly.type
_entity_poly.pdbx_seq_one_letter_code
_entity_poly.pdbx_strand_id
1 'polypeptide(L)' 'MNKKQRAQVVQKTLNEFFPHPKVPLQHTSTYTLLIAVLLSAQCTDLRVNAITPKL' A
#
# COMPACT_ATOMS: atom_id res chain seq x y z
N MET A 1 -13.45 -13.49 -23.54
CA MET A 1 -13.03 -12.26 -22.83
C MET A 1 -11.52 -12.08 -22.97
N ASN A 2 -11.06 -10.96 -23.56
CA ASN A 2 -9.63 -10.67 -23.72
C ASN A 2 -9.00 -10.16 -22.40
N LYS A 3 -7.67 -10.07 -22.33
CA LYS A 3 -6.94 -9.63 -21.11
C LYS A 3 -7.41 -8.26 -20.60
N LYS A 4 -7.67 -7.30 -21.50
CA LYS A 4 -8.14 -5.95 -21.15
C LYS A 4 -9.53 -5.99 -20.51
N GLN A 5 -10.45 -6.75 -21.08
CA GLN A 5 -11.81 -6.91 -20.56
C GLN A 5 -11.80 -7.56 -19.17
N ARG A 6 -10.95 -8.57 -18.92
CA ARG A 6 -10.86 -9.17 -17.57
C ARG A 6 -10.32 -8.17 -16.55
N ALA A 7 -9.30 -7.39 -16.91
CA ALA A 7 -8.73 -6.38 -16.03
C ALA A 7 -9.77 -5.30 -15.67
N GLN A 8 -10.62 -4.88 -16.62
CA GLN A 8 -11.71 -3.94 -16.35
C GLN A 8 -12.73 -4.48 -15.33
N VAL A 9 -13.10 -5.76 -15.45
CA VAL A 9 -13.99 -6.41 -14.47
C VAL A 9 -13.35 -6.41 -13.08
N VAL A 10 -12.10 -6.85 -12.97
CA VAL A 10 -11.37 -6.86 -11.69
C VAL A 10 -11.24 -5.48 -11.09
N GLN A 11 -10.87 -4.46 -11.88
CA GLN A 11 -10.74 -3.09 -11.41
C GLN A 11 -12.07 -2.54 -10.89
N LYS A 12 -13.18 -2.79 -11.60
CA LYS A 12 -14.51 -2.36 -11.16
C LYS A 12 -14.86 -2.99 -9.80
N THR A 13 -14.68 -4.30 -9.68
CA THR A 13 -14.95 -5.03 -8.43
C THR A 13 -14.08 -4.52 -7.29
N LEU A 14 -12.78 -4.31 -7.51
CA LEU A 14 -11.88 -3.78 -6.49
C LEU A 14 -12.27 -2.36 -6.06
N ASN A 15 -12.71 -1.50 -6.98
CA ASN A 15 -13.16 -0.15 -6.65
C ASN A 15 -14.46 -0.15 -5.83
N GLU A 16 -15.35 -1.13 -6.03
CA GLU A 16 -16.57 -1.31 -5.23
C GLU A 16 -16.24 -1.77 -3.80
N PHE A 17 -15.32 -2.74 -3.64
CA PHE A 17 -14.92 -3.26 -2.33
C PHE A 17 -13.97 -2.33 -1.56
N PHE A 18 -13.12 -1.58 -2.26
CA PHE A 18 -12.07 -0.73 -1.69
C PHE A 18 -12.10 0.68 -2.32
N PRO A 19 -13.13 1.49 -2.06
CA PRO A 19 -13.31 2.80 -2.71
C PRO A 19 -12.21 3.82 -2.35
N HIS A 20 -11.63 3.70 -1.16
CA HIS A 20 -10.59 4.61 -0.66
C HIS A 20 -9.47 3.83 0.04
N PRO A 21 -8.60 3.12 -0.73
CA PRO A 21 -7.50 2.39 -0.14
C PRO A 21 -6.52 3.36 0.53
N LYS A 22 -6.18 3.09 1.79
CA LYS A 22 -5.20 3.89 2.54
C LYS A 22 -3.80 3.35 2.28
N VAL A 23 -2.80 4.22 2.40
CA VAL A 23 -1.39 3.80 2.43
C VAL A 23 -1.16 2.97 3.71
N PRO A 24 -0.63 1.74 3.63
CA PRO A 24 -0.50 0.85 4.79
C PRO A 24 0.65 1.22 5.73
N LEU A 25 1.67 1.94 5.23
CA LEU A 25 2.79 2.43 6.02
C LEU A 25 2.40 3.71 6.78
N GLN A 26 2.64 3.72 8.09
CA GLN A 26 2.44 4.88 8.95
C GLN A 26 3.56 5.90 8.71
N HIS A 27 3.18 7.15 8.45
CA HIS A 27 4.09 8.24 8.13
C HIS A 27 3.43 9.59 8.44
N THR A 28 4.22 10.63 8.72
CA THR A 28 3.75 11.99 9.01
C THR A 28 4.19 13.01 7.96
N SER A 29 5.14 12.63 7.11
CA SER A 29 5.66 13.42 6.01
C SER A 29 6.13 12.55 4.84
N THR A 30 6.30 13.15 3.66
CA THR A 30 6.89 12.47 2.49
C THR A 30 8.26 11.87 2.80
N TYR A 31 9.06 12.53 3.65
CA TYR A 31 10.36 12.00 4.08
C TYR A 31 10.21 10.71 4.90
N THR A 32 9.32 10.71 5.89
CA THR A 32 9.07 9.50 6.71
C THR A 32 8.48 8.34 5.90
N LEU A 33 7.67 8.64 4.88
CA LEU A 33 7.15 7.63 3.96
C LEU A 33 8.28 7.03 3.11
N LEU A 34 9.18 7.85 2.58
CA LEU A 34 10.34 7.38 1.81
C LEU A 34 11.16 6.38 2.62
N ILE A 35 11.48 6.71 3.88
CA ILE A 35 12.24 5.81 4.76
C ILE A 35 11.44 4.54 5.06
N ALA A 36 10.13 4.63 5.34
CA ALA A 36 9.29 3.46 5.56
C ALA A 36 9.24 2.52 4.35
N VAL A 37 9.21 3.05 3.12
CA VAL A 37 9.26 2.27 1.87
C VAL A 37 10.61 1.59 1.68
N LEU A 38 11.72 2.26 2.02
CA LEU A 38 13.04 1.62 1.96
C LEU A 38 13.14 0.44 2.93
N LEU A 39 12.57 0.57 4.13
CA LEU A 39 12.54 -0.47 5.15
C LEU A 39 11.55 -1.62 4.84
N SER A 40 10.56 -1.39 3.98
CA SER A 40 9.57 -2.41 3.62
C SER A 40 10.11 -3.45 2.64
N ALA A 41 11.31 -3.27 2.10
CA ALA A 41 11.94 -4.24 1.22
C ALA A 41 12.03 -5.63 1.90
N GLN A 42 11.33 -6.62 1.32
CA GLN A 42 11.24 -7.99 1.87
C GLN A 42 10.75 -8.04 3.33
N CYS A 43 9.95 -7.07 3.75
CA CYS A 43 9.41 -6.92 5.10
C CYS A 43 7.90 -6.68 5.04
N THR A 44 7.19 -6.88 6.16
CA THR A 44 5.76 -6.58 6.25
C THR A 44 5.54 -5.15 6.75
N ASP A 45 4.51 -4.47 6.25
CA ASP A 45 4.14 -3.13 6.70
C ASP A 45 3.91 -3.08 8.22
N LEU A 46 3.38 -4.15 8.80
CA LEU A 46 3.20 -4.30 10.25
C LEU A 46 4.52 -4.20 11.01
N ARG A 47 5.58 -4.86 10.53
CA ARG A 47 6.90 -4.82 11.16
C ARG A 47 7.58 -3.48 10.94
N VAL A 48 7.42 -2.85 9.78
CA VAL A 48 7.93 -1.49 9.54
C VAL A 48 7.27 -0.50 10.50
N ASN A 49 5.94 -0.51 10.60
CA ASN A 49 5.17 0.38 11.48
C ASN A 49 5.48 0.17 12.97
N ALA A 50 5.90 -1.03 13.38
CA ALA A 50 6.34 -1.30 14.75
C ALA A 50 7.71 -0.68 15.10
N ILE A 51 8.53 -0.40 14.09
CA ILE A 51 9.93 0.07 14.28
C ILE A 51 10.07 1.55 13.97
N THR A 52 9.42 2.07 12.92
CA THR A 52 9.59 3.47 12.49
C THR A 52 9.29 4.54 13.54
N PRO A 53 8.37 4.36 14.53
CA PRO A 53 8.17 5.37 15.57
C PRO A 53 9.35 5.56 16.54
N LYS A 54 10.34 4.66 16.51
CA LYS A 54 11.53 4.70 17.37
C LYS A 54 12.76 5.26 16.67
N LEU A 55 12.67 5.57 15.38
CA LEU A 55 13.73 6.11 14.53
C LEU A 55 13.55 7.62 14.38
#